data_AF-A0A1I8J254-F1
#
_entry.id   AF-A0A1I8J254-F1
#
_cell.length_a   1.000
_cell.length_b   1.000
_cell.length_c   1.000
_cell.angle_alpha   90.00
_cell.angle_beta   90.00
_cell.angle_gamma   90.00
#
_symmetry.space_group_name_H-M   'P 1'
#
loop_
_entity.id
_entity.type
_entity.pdbx_description
1 polymer ?
#
loop_
_entity_poly.entity_id
_entity_poly.type
_entity_poly.pdbx_seq_one_letter_code
_entity_poly.pdbx_strand_id
1 'polypeptide(L)'
;NTALHYACKHAGSSARSLELLLSNGAQLQQNYNGETPVDVAVLNNNGPAISLLFSDAYCDWVMSYRKDTGMSHMDILIQHSPQTALTILNRSMTKSGADNLEKNFMVTHNFFYLDPGPDDPASKPNRYLGLRTMVERQREDLLKHPLCAALLESFTRYFFWCDFFFYAVFLCCLTAFVADQGPLPISLVDANTGCRNTSSSGDRYGGRGIDWGRL
;
A
#
# COMPACT_ATOMS: atom_id res chain seq x y z
N ASN A 1 13.51 7.35 35.46
CA ASN A 1 14.28 8.26 34.58
C ASN A 1 15.76 8.06 34.82
N THR A 2 16.51 7.67 33.78
CA THR A 2 17.99 7.60 33.81
C THR A 2 18.59 8.98 33.53
N ALA A 3 19.92 9.14 33.69
CA ALA A 3 20.62 10.37 33.33
C ALA A 3 20.32 10.82 31.88
N LEU A 4 20.21 9.85 30.95
CA LEU A 4 19.88 10.11 29.56
C LEU A 4 18.46 10.69 29.39
N HIS A 5 17.48 10.25 30.18
CA HIS A 5 16.12 10.83 30.15
C HIS A 5 16.11 12.30 30.56
N TYR A 6 16.88 12.66 31.59
CA TYR A 6 16.96 14.06 32.04
C TYR A 6 17.64 14.94 30.99
N ALA A 7 18.73 14.47 30.38
CA ALA A 7 19.39 15.19 29.30
C ALA A 7 18.46 15.39 28.09
N CYS A 8 17.66 14.39 27.73
CA CYS A 8 16.65 14.50 26.66
C CYS A 8 15.48 15.43 27.02
N LYS A 9 15.07 15.49 28.28
CA LYS A 9 13.94 16.32 28.74
C LYS A 9 14.21 17.82 28.65
N HIS A 10 15.42 18.24 28.99
CA HIS A 10 15.75 19.66 29.08
C HIS A 10 16.38 20.17 27.78
N ALA A 11 15.68 21.07 27.08
CA ALA A 11 16.19 21.71 25.85
C ALA A 11 17.48 22.52 26.04
N GLY A 12 17.81 22.91 27.28
CA GLY A 12 19.08 23.55 27.65
C GLY A 12 20.21 22.58 27.97
N SER A 13 19.97 21.27 27.95
CA SER A 13 21.02 20.27 28.13
C SER A 13 21.95 20.30 26.91
N SER A 14 23.25 20.43 27.14
CA SER A 14 24.22 20.56 26.06
C SER A 14 24.29 19.27 25.24
N ALA A 15 24.31 19.36 23.92
CA ALA A 15 24.56 18.21 23.02
C ALA A 15 25.78 17.38 23.48
N ARG A 16 26.82 18.06 23.99
CA ARG A 16 28.01 17.44 24.59
C ARG A 16 27.72 16.49 25.76
N SER A 17 26.75 16.81 26.63
CA SER A 17 26.37 15.89 27.71
C SER A 17 25.68 14.64 27.20
N LEU A 18 24.87 14.76 26.14
CA LEU A 18 24.26 13.62 25.47
C LEU A 18 25.31 12.75 24.77
N GLU A 19 26.23 13.35 24.01
CA GLU A 19 27.35 12.65 23.38
C GLU A 19 28.21 11.91 24.39
N LEU A 20 28.51 12.54 25.53
CA LEU A 20 29.30 11.91 26.57
C LEU A 20 28.55 10.73 27.18
N LEU A 21 27.25 10.86 27.46
CA LEU A 21 26.46 9.75 27.99
C LEU A 21 26.37 8.58 26.99
N LEU A 22 26.15 8.87 25.71
CA LEU A 22 26.09 7.84 24.67
C LEU A 22 27.45 7.15 24.45
N SER A 23 28.55 7.91 24.41
CA SER A 23 29.90 7.35 24.26
C SER A 23 30.34 6.50 25.46
N ASN A 24 29.77 6.72 26.65
CA ASN A 24 29.98 5.89 27.84
C ASN A 24 28.99 4.71 27.94
N GLY A 25 28.23 4.41 26.88
CA GLY A 25 27.35 3.23 26.84
C GLY A 25 26.01 3.42 27.56
N ALA A 26 25.48 4.64 27.60
CA ALA A 26 24.14 4.87 28.13
C ALA A 26 23.08 4.01 27.39
N GLN A 27 22.18 3.41 28.17
CA GLN A 27 21.18 2.50 27.64
C GLN A 27 19.86 3.23 27.33
N LEU A 28 19.14 2.76 26.31
CA LEU A 28 17.81 3.27 25.89
C LEU A 28 16.65 2.66 26.70
N GLN A 29 16.91 2.20 27.92
CA GLN A 29 15.90 1.56 28.77
C GLN A 29 14.68 2.46 29.01
N GLN A 30 13.52 1.84 29.18
CA GLN A 30 12.29 2.55 29.52
C GLN A 30 12.30 3.02 30.99
N ASN A 31 11.70 4.19 31.24
CA ASN A 31 11.41 4.65 32.60
C ASN A 31 10.18 3.92 33.19
N TYR A 32 9.80 4.28 34.42
CA TYR A 32 8.60 3.74 35.07
C TYR A 32 7.28 4.05 34.33
N ASN A 33 7.29 5.00 33.39
CA ASN A 33 6.15 5.33 32.55
C ASN A 33 6.14 4.55 31.23
N GLY A 34 7.14 3.69 30.98
CA GLY A 34 7.32 3.00 29.70
C GLY A 34 7.89 3.88 28.58
N GLU A 35 8.42 5.06 28.89
CA GLU A 35 9.01 5.98 27.92
C GLU A 35 10.52 5.74 27.82
N THR A 36 11.06 5.70 26.61
CA THR A 36 12.51 5.69 26.40
C THR A 36 13.08 7.11 26.44
N PRO A 37 14.41 7.29 26.55
CA PRO A 37 15.03 8.60 26.44
C PRO A 37 14.72 9.32 25.12
N VAL A 38 14.51 8.55 24.04
CA VAL A 38 14.10 9.05 22.73
C VAL A 38 12.68 9.59 22.78
N ASP A 39 11.77 8.87 23.45
CA ASP A 39 10.40 9.34 23.62
C ASP A 39 10.36 10.67 24.36
N VAL A 40 11.12 10.77 25.45
CA VAL A 40 11.23 12.02 26.22
C VAL A 40 11.81 13.15 25.35
N ALA A 41 12.83 12.89 24.52
CA ALA A 41 13.39 13.91 23.63
C ALA A 41 12.34 14.42 22.62
N VAL A 42 11.60 13.50 22.01
CA VAL A 42 10.59 13.78 21.00
C VAL A 42 9.38 14.51 21.60
N LEU A 43 8.88 14.05 22.76
CA LEU A 43 7.74 14.66 23.45
C LEU A 43 8.04 16.07 23.98
N ASN A 44 9.30 16.33 24.37
CA ASN A 44 9.74 17.68 24.80
C ASN A 44 10.26 18.55 23.64
N ASN A 45 10.18 18.06 22.39
CA ASN A 45 10.65 18.75 21.19
C ASN A 45 12.11 19.25 21.30
N ASN A 46 12.98 18.41 21.89
CA ASN A 46 14.39 18.73 22.07
C ASN A 46 15.16 18.45 20.77
N GLY A 47 15.14 19.40 19.85
CA GLY A 47 15.79 19.31 18.53
C GLY A 47 17.26 18.85 18.58
N PRO A 48 18.14 19.45 19.41
CA PRO A 48 19.51 19.00 19.56
C PRO A 48 19.63 17.53 19.95
N ALA A 49 18.85 17.08 20.94
CA ALA A 49 18.86 15.68 21.37
C ALA A 49 18.38 14.73 20.27
N ILE A 50 17.30 15.09 19.57
CA ILE A 50 16.76 14.31 18.46
C ILE A 50 17.80 14.21 17.34
N SER A 51 18.42 15.32 16.95
CA SER A 51 19.41 15.35 15.87
C SER A 51 20.64 14.47 16.16
N LEU A 52 21.06 14.41 17.41
CA LEU A 52 22.18 13.62 17.88
C LEU A 52 21.82 12.12 17.97
N LEU A 53 20.66 11.80 18.54
CA LEU A 53 20.17 10.42 18.65
C LEU A 53 19.94 9.77 17.28
N PHE A 54 19.48 10.56 16.30
CA PHE A 54 19.29 10.11 14.92
C PHE A 54 20.44 10.52 14.01
N SER A 55 21.63 10.78 14.55
CA SER A 55 22.85 10.91 13.75
C SER A 55 23.25 9.56 13.17
N ASP A 56 24.11 9.56 12.15
CA ASP A 56 24.53 8.34 11.44
C ASP A 56 25.20 7.31 12.37
N ALA A 57 25.81 7.77 13.47
CA ALA A 57 26.46 6.90 14.44
C ALA A 57 25.47 6.10 15.32
N TYR A 58 24.29 6.67 15.60
CA TYR A 58 23.35 6.11 16.59
C TYR A 58 22.01 5.70 16.00
N CYS A 59 21.67 6.13 14.79
CA CYS A 59 20.35 5.92 14.19
C CYS A 59 19.95 4.44 14.13
N ASP A 60 20.81 3.57 13.60
CA ASP A 60 20.50 2.14 13.48
C ASP A 60 20.30 1.49 14.86
N TRP A 61 21.15 1.83 15.82
CA TRP A 61 21.03 1.36 17.20
C TRP A 61 19.72 1.84 17.85
N VAL A 62 19.39 3.13 17.74
CA VAL A 62 18.15 3.71 18.27
C VAL A 62 16.92 3.07 17.63
N MET A 63 16.92 2.87 16.31
CA MET A 63 15.78 2.33 15.57
C MET A 63 15.66 0.79 15.69
N SER A 64 16.74 0.10 16.04
CA SER A 64 16.73 -1.33 16.37
C SER A 64 16.09 -1.63 17.73
N TYR A 65 16.12 -0.66 18.66
CA TYR A 65 15.52 -0.84 19.97
C TYR A 65 14.01 -1.08 19.86
N ARG A 66 13.53 -2.04 20.65
CA ARG A 66 12.11 -2.38 20.77
C ARG A 66 11.67 -2.10 22.20
N LYS A 67 10.55 -1.39 22.33
CA LYS A 67 9.89 -1.20 23.63
C LYS A 67 9.25 -2.50 24.09
N ASP A 68 8.97 -2.62 25.38
CA ASP A 68 8.21 -3.74 25.94
C ASP A 68 6.82 -3.92 25.29
N THR A 69 6.27 -2.85 24.71
CA THR A 69 5.01 -2.85 23.96
C THR A 69 5.12 -3.39 22.53
N GLY A 70 6.33 -3.74 22.07
CA GLY A 70 6.61 -4.14 20.70
C GLY A 70 6.70 -2.97 19.71
N MET A 71 6.43 -1.73 20.14
CA MET A 71 6.47 -0.57 19.25
C MET A 71 7.91 -0.10 18.98
N SER A 72 8.17 0.26 17.72
CA SER A 72 9.40 0.92 17.30
C SER A 72 9.37 2.42 17.65
N HIS A 73 10.55 3.03 17.81
CA HIS A 73 10.67 4.48 17.92
C HIS A 73 10.14 5.24 16.70
N MET A 74 10.01 4.58 15.54
CA MET A 74 9.42 5.21 14.35
C MET A 74 7.99 5.72 14.61
N ASP A 75 7.23 5.03 15.46
CA ASP A 75 5.83 5.37 15.76
C ASP A 75 5.72 6.76 16.41
N ILE A 76 6.53 7.00 17.46
CA ILE A 76 6.50 8.30 18.15
C ILE A 76 7.00 9.43 17.26
N LEU A 77 7.96 9.15 16.36
CA LEU A 77 8.46 10.13 15.41
C LEU A 77 7.37 10.55 14.41
N ILE A 78 6.59 9.61 13.88
CA ILE A 78 5.46 9.93 12.98
C ILE A 78 4.44 10.81 13.70
N GLN A 79 4.18 10.52 14.97
CA GLN A 79 3.20 11.26 15.78
C GLN A 79 3.66 12.68 16.10
N HIS A 80 4.87 12.84 16.63
CA HIS A 80 5.33 14.10 17.24
C HIS A 80 6.44 14.83 16.46
N SER A 81 7.26 14.14 15.67
CA SER A 81 8.38 14.73 14.92
C SER A 81 8.49 14.18 13.48
N PRO A 82 7.51 14.53 12.60
CA PRO A 82 7.43 13.97 11.25
C PRO A 82 8.65 14.30 10.37
N GLN A 83 9.32 15.43 10.62
CA GLN A 83 10.52 15.83 9.89
C GLN A 83 11.70 14.87 10.11
N THR A 84 11.89 14.43 11.36
CA THR A 84 12.90 13.43 11.72
C THR A 84 12.55 12.07 11.12
N ALA A 85 11.28 11.66 11.19
CA ALA A 85 10.80 10.44 10.53
C ALA A 85 11.08 10.46 9.02
N LEU A 86 10.80 11.58 8.34
CA LEU A 86 11.08 11.75 6.92
C LEU A 86 12.58 11.65 6.60
N THR A 87 13.44 12.21 7.47
CA THR A 87 14.90 12.11 7.31
C THR A 87 15.38 10.67 7.40
N ILE A 88 14.83 9.88 8.34
CA ILE A 88 15.13 8.45 8.47
C ILE A 88 14.64 7.68 7.23
N LEU A 89 13.44 7.98 6.73
CA LEU A 89 12.91 7.35 5.52
C LEU A 89 13.72 7.69 4.27
N ASN A 90 14.19 8.93 4.15
CA ASN A 90 15.09 9.33 3.07
C ASN A 90 16.38 8.51 3.08
N ARG A 91 16.96 8.27 4.26
CA ARG A 91 18.17 7.44 4.41
C ARG A 91 17.93 5.97 4.10
N SER A 92 16.71 5.46 4.32
CA SER A 92 16.35 4.09 3.98
C SER A 92 16.19 3.84 2.46
N MET A 93 16.40 4.86 1.63
CA MET A 93 16.55 4.73 0.18
C MET A 93 18.03 4.83 -0.19
N THR A 94 18.64 3.74 -0.64
CA THR A 94 20.01 3.78 -1.17
C THR A 94 19.97 3.68 -2.69
N LYS A 95 20.61 4.64 -3.35
CA LYS A 95 20.81 4.62 -4.80
C LYS A 95 22.16 3.99 -5.07
N SER A 96 22.16 2.83 -5.70
CA SER A 96 23.37 2.18 -6.21
C SER A 96 23.55 2.58 -7.67
N GLY A 97 24.59 3.34 -7.99
CA GLY A 97 24.91 3.86 -9.33
C GLY A 97 25.26 5.34 -9.30
N ALA A 98 26.35 5.73 -9.97
CA ALA A 98 26.82 7.12 -9.98
C ALA A 98 25.89 8.04 -10.80
N ASP A 99 25.30 7.49 -11.87
CA ASP A 99 24.41 8.20 -12.79
C ASP A 99 23.11 7.42 -13.06
N ASN A 100 21.99 8.14 -13.18
CA ASN A 100 20.68 7.55 -13.52
C ASN A 100 20.63 6.91 -14.93
N LEU A 101 21.70 7.06 -15.73
CA LEU A 101 21.84 6.50 -17.08
C LEU A 101 22.59 5.17 -17.11
N GLU A 102 23.26 4.78 -16.03
CA GLU A 102 23.95 3.50 -15.98
C GLU A 102 22.93 2.36 -15.89
N LYS A 103 23.16 1.31 -16.67
CA LYS A 103 22.30 0.11 -16.72
C LYS A 103 22.13 -0.60 -15.36
N ASN A 104 23.02 -0.28 -14.40
CA ASN A 104 23.04 -0.84 -13.05
C ASN A 104 22.49 0.14 -11.99
N PHE A 105 21.84 1.24 -12.40
CA PHE A 105 21.16 2.14 -11.48
C PHE A 105 20.01 1.41 -10.78
N MET A 106 20.19 1.10 -9.50
CA MET A 106 19.20 0.41 -8.69
C MET A 106 18.88 1.24 -7.45
N VAL A 107 17.61 1.58 -7.27
CA VAL A 107 17.13 2.21 -6.04
C VAL A 107 16.62 1.10 -5.13
N THR A 108 17.38 0.81 -4.07
CA THR A 108 16.94 -0.15 -3.05
C THR A 108 16.17 0.59 -1.97
N HIS A 109 15.02 0.03 -1.61
CA HIS A 109 14.13 0.58 -0.59
C HIS A 109 14.17 -0.36 0.62
N ASN A 110 14.63 0.14 1.76
CA ASN A 110 14.62 -0.62 3.00
C ASN A 110 13.32 -0.33 3.77
N PHE A 111 12.42 -1.31 3.83
CA PHE A 111 11.12 -1.18 4.48
C PHE A 111 11.15 -1.52 5.98
N PHE A 112 12.29 -1.94 6.54
CA PHE A 112 12.41 -2.46 7.91
C PHE A 112 11.80 -1.53 8.98
N TYR A 113 11.94 -0.21 8.80
CA TYR A 113 11.42 0.78 9.76
C TYR A 113 9.90 0.99 9.69
N LEU A 114 9.27 0.68 8.54
CA LEU A 114 7.83 0.78 8.34
C LEU A 114 7.10 -0.54 8.56
N ASP A 115 7.77 -1.65 8.23
CA ASP A 115 7.24 -3.00 8.30
C ASP A 115 8.39 -3.97 8.57
N PRO A 116 8.62 -4.34 9.84
CA PRO A 116 9.71 -5.24 10.22
C PRO A 116 9.45 -6.71 9.83
N GLY A 117 8.29 -7.01 9.23
CA GLY A 117 7.92 -8.34 8.76
C GLY A 117 7.21 -9.21 9.81
N PRO A 118 6.80 -10.42 9.43
CA PRO A 118 6.03 -11.33 10.29
C PRO A 118 6.85 -12.00 11.39
N ASP A 119 8.18 -12.09 11.23
CA ASP A 119 9.08 -12.79 12.15
C ASP A 119 9.66 -11.89 13.25
N ASP A 120 9.47 -10.57 13.18
CA ASP A 120 9.95 -9.64 14.21
C ASP A 120 9.07 -9.76 15.48
N PRO A 121 9.63 -9.71 16.69
CA PRO A 121 8.86 -9.65 17.93
C PRO A 121 7.84 -8.48 17.97
N ALA A 122 8.07 -7.39 17.22
CA ALA A 122 7.13 -6.29 17.00
C ALA A 122 5.85 -6.70 16.22
N SER A 123 5.83 -7.91 15.64
CA SER A 123 4.70 -8.43 14.88
C SER A 123 3.63 -9.09 15.76
N LYS A 124 3.91 -9.33 17.05
CA LYS A 124 2.98 -9.97 18.00
C LYS A 124 2.66 -9.02 19.15
N PRO A 125 1.37 -8.79 19.50
CA PRO A 125 0.14 -9.38 18.95
C PRO A 125 -0.41 -8.67 17.70
N ASN A 126 0.00 -7.42 17.42
CA ASN A 126 -0.42 -6.65 16.25
C ASN A 126 0.82 -6.23 15.46
N ARG A 127 0.85 -6.57 14.16
CA ARG A 127 1.90 -6.13 13.24
C ARG A 127 2.02 -4.61 13.25
N TYR A 128 3.17 -4.11 13.69
CA TYR A 128 3.48 -2.70 13.53
C TYR A 128 3.58 -2.36 12.04
N LEU A 129 2.72 -1.46 11.60
CA LEU A 129 2.73 -0.91 10.25
C LEU A 129 2.76 0.61 10.34
N GLY A 130 3.93 1.21 10.06
CA GLY A 130 4.11 2.65 10.15
C GLY A 130 3.14 3.44 9.26
N LEU A 131 2.73 2.86 8.12
CA LEU A 131 1.70 3.44 7.24
C LEU A 131 0.37 3.67 7.97
N ARG A 132 -0.03 2.76 8.85
CA ARG A 132 -1.28 2.90 9.61
C ARG A 132 -1.21 4.12 10.53
N THR A 133 -0.12 4.26 11.29
CA THR A 133 0.11 5.44 12.14
C THR A 133 0.13 6.74 11.31
N MET A 134 0.74 6.72 10.12
CA MET A 134 0.78 7.91 9.24
C MET A 134 -0.62 8.34 8.79
N VAL A 135 -1.49 7.38 8.43
CA VAL A 135 -2.88 7.65 8.02
C VAL A 135 -3.70 8.14 9.20
N GLU A 136 -3.59 7.49 10.36
CA GLU A 136 -4.30 7.89 11.59
C GLU A 136 -3.91 9.32 12.03
N ARG A 137 -2.66 9.72 11.79
CA ARG A 137 -2.14 11.06 12.12
C ARG A 137 -2.20 12.07 10.97
N GLN A 138 -2.86 11.73 9.85
CA GLN A 138 -3.00 12.58 8.65
C GLN A 138 -1.67 13.18 8.15
N ARG A 139 -0.58 12.39 8.21
CA ARG A 139 0.75 12.82 7.77
C ARG A 139 0.91 12.62 6.26
N GLU A 140 0.28 13.48 5.47
CA GLU A 140 0.33 13.41 4.00
C GLU A 140 1.75 13.47 3.44
N ASP A 141 2.60 14.31 4.01
CA ASP A 141 3.97 14.50 3.53
C ASP A 141 4.80 13.21 3.65
N LEU A 142 4.58 12.44 4.72
CA LEU A 142 5.23 11.15 4.92
C LEU A 142 4.59 10.07 4.04
N LEU A 143 3.28 10.16 3.79
CA LEU A 143 2.56 9.19 2.96
C LEU A 143 2.90 9.33 1.47
N LYS A 144 3.13 10.56 1.00
CA LYS A 144 3.59 10.88 -0.37
C LYS A 144 5.04 10.47 -0.64
N HIS A 145 5.78 10.05 0.38
CA HIS A 145 7.16 9.63 0.25
C HIS A 145 7.28 8.44 -0.72
N PRO A 146 8.27 8.42 -1.64
CA PRO A 146 8.42 7.35 -2.65
C PRO A 146 8.53 5.95 -2.03
N LEU A 147 9.10 5.84 -0.83
CA LEU A 147 9.15 4.57 -0.09
C LEU A 147 7.77 4.07 0.35
N CYS A 148 6.90 4.96 0.83
CA CYS A 148 5.51 4.61 1.18
C CYS A 148 4.71 4.24 -0.08
N ALA A 149 4.93 4.96 -1.18
CA ALA A 149 4.32 4.66 -2.47
C ALA A 149 4.76 3.29 -3.01
N ALA A 150 6.05 2.97 -2.99
CA ALA A 150 6.58 1.67 -3.43
C ALA A 150 6.01 0.49 -2.61
N LEU A 151 5.86 0.68 -1.30
CA LEU A 151 5.24 -0.32 -0.43
C LEU A 151 3.75 -0.52 -0.77
N LEU A 152 3.02 0.56 -1.02
CA LEU A 152 1.59 0.51 -1.36
C LEU A 152 1.35 -0.04 -2.78
N GLU A 153 2.18 0.33 -3.76
CA GLU A 153 2.10 -0.19 -5.12
C GLU A 153 2.25 -1.71 -5.17
N SER A 154 3.16 -2.25 -4.35
CA SER A 154 3.35 -3.70 -4.25
C SER A 154 2.10 -4.40 -3.72
N PHE A 155 1.47 -3.83 -2.68
CA PHE A 155 0.26 -4.39 -2.08
C PHE A 155 -0.97 -4.27 -2.99
N THR A 156 -1.16 -3.09 -3.61
CA THR A 156 -2.29 -2.82 -4.51
C THR A 156 -2.27 -3.69 -5.75
N ARG A 157 -1.11 -3.90 -6.39
CA ARG A 157 -0.99 -4.81 -7.53
C ARG A 157 -1.47 -6.21 -7.18
N TYR A 158 -1.04 -6.75 -6.03
CA TYR A 158 -1.48 -8.07 -5.59
C TYR A 158 -3.01 -8.13 -5.41
N PHE A 159 -3.58 -7.13 -4.74
CA PHE A 159 -5.03 -7.05 -4.51
C PHE A 159 -5.82 -6.98 -5.83
N PHE A 160 -5.39 -6.15 -6.77
CA PHE A 160 -6.02 -6.03 -8.09
C PHE A 160 -5.98 -7.33 -8.88
N TRP A 161 -4.85 -8.05 -8.87
CA TRP A 161 -4.74 -9.35 -9.56
C TRP A 161 -5.63 -10.41 -8.93
N CYS A 162 -5.76 -10.45 -7.60
CA CYS A 162 -6.68 -11.35 -6.93
C CYS A 162 -8.14 -11.07 -7.32
N ASP A 163 -8.58 -9.82 -7.25
CA ASP A 163 -9.95 -9.42 -7.61
C ASP A 163 -10.26 -9.69 -9.09
N PHE A 164 -9.34 -9.29 -9.98
CA PHE A 164 -9.46 -9.56 -11.41
C PHE A 164 -9.54 -11.06 -11.72
N PHE A 165 -8.76 -11.89 -11.01
CA PHE A 165 -8.83 -13.34 -11.17
C PHE A 165 -10.20 -13.90 -10.80
N PHE A 166 -10.76 -13.49 -9.65
CA PHE A 166 -12.12 -13.90 -9.25
C PHE A 166 -13.19 -13.42 -10.24
N TYR A 167 -13.07 -12.18 -10.71
CA TYR A 167 -13.97 -11.62 -11.71
C TYR A 167 -13.88 -12.38 -13.04
N ALA A 168 -12.67 -12.73 -13.50
CA ALA A 168 -12.47 -13.48 -14.73
C ALA A 168 -13.08 -14.89 -14.63
N VAL A 169 -12.91 -15.61 -13.52
CA VAL A 169 -13.53 -16.91 -13.29
C VAL A 169 -15.05 -16.81 -13.34
N PHE A 170 -15.62 -15.82 -12.64
CA PHE A 170 -17.07 -15.56 -12.65
C PHE A 170 -17.59 -15.29 -14.07
N LEU A 171 -16.89 -14.45 -14.83
CA LEU A 171 -17.28 -14.08 -16.19
C LEU A 171 -17.16 -15.28 -17.14
N CYS A 172 -16.13 -16.11 -17.01
CA CYS A 172 -15.99 -17.37 -17.74
C CYS A 172 -17.13 -18.35 -17.45
N CYS A 173 -17.56 -18.48 -16.19
CA CYS A 173 -18.71 -19.31 -15.84
C CYS A 173 -20.01 -18.78 -16.45
N LEU A 174 -20.23 -17.46 -16.41
CA LEU A 174 -21.42 -16.85 -17.03
C LEU A 174 -21.43 -16.99 -18.55
N THR A 175 -20.29 -16.78 -19.22
CA THR A 175 -20.23 -16.93 -20.68
C THR A 175 -20.44 -18.37 -21.11
N ALA A 176 -19.91 -19.35 -20.36
CA ALA A 176 -20.20 -20.77 -20.59
C ALA A 176 -21.69 -21.10 -20.38
N PHE A 177 -22.30 -20.61 -19.30
CA PHE A 177 -23.72 -20.79 -19.04
C PHE A 177 -24.60 -20.21 -20.16
N VAL A 178 -24.31 -18.98 -20.59
CA VAL A 178 -25.05 -18.33 -21.69
C VAL A 178 -24.82 -19.04 -23.02
N ALA A 179 -23.63 -19.61 -23.25
CA ALA A 179 -23.34 -20.40 -24.46
C ALA A 179 -24.12 -21.73 -24.48
N ASP A 180 -24.17 -22.43 -23.34
CA ASP A 180 -24.96 -23.67 -23.21
C ASP A 180 -26.47 -23.41 -23.27
N GLN A 181 -26.91 -22.27 -22.75
CA GLN A 181 -28.30 -21.79 -22.85
C GLN A 181 -28.52 -20.89 -24.08
N GLY A 182 -27.61 -20.94 -25.06
CA GLY A 182 -27.60 -20.07 -26.25
C GLY A 182 -28.94 -20.08 -26.99
N PRO A 183 -29.27 -18.98 -27.70
CA PRO A 183 -30.63 -18.75 -28.21
C PRO A 183 -31.09 -19.91 -29.07
N LEU A 184 -32.34 -20.35 -28.84
CA LEU A 184 -33.05 -21.32 -29.67
C LEU A 184 -32.72 -21.07 -31.15
N PRO A 185 -32.26 -22.09 -31.91
CA PRO A 185 -31.93 -21.89 -33.31
C PRO A 185 -33.15 -21.31 -34.02
N ILE A 186 -32.96 -20.19 -34.73
CA ILE A 186 -34.02 -19.46 -35.45
C ILE A 186 -34.79 -20.37 -36.42
N SER A 187 -34.18 -21.49 -36.84
CA SER A 187 -34.81 -22.54 -37.63
C SER A 187 -36.00 -23.25 -36.97
N LEU A 188 -36.20 -23.12 -35.66
CA LEU A 188 -37.37 -23.65 -34.94
C LEU A 188 -38.49 -22.62 -34.72
N VAL A 189 -38.20 -21.33 -34.91
CA VAL A 189 -39.23 -20.27 -34.85
C VAL A 189 -40.02 -20.25 -36.16
N ASP A 190 -39.34 -20.39 -37.31
CA ASP A 190 -40.01 -20.43 -38.63
C ASP A 190 -40.87 -21.68 -38.87
N ALA A 191 -40.63 -22.78 -38.15
CA ALA A 191 -41.46 -23.99 -38.25
C ALA A 191 -42.86 -23.81 -37.61
N ASN A 192 -42.98 -22.90 -36.63
CA ASN A 192 -44.23 -22.68 -35.89
C ASN A 192 -44.97 -21.40 -36.30
N THR A 193 -44.33 -20.48 -37.03
CA THR A 193 -44.99 -19.30 -37.64
C THR A 193 -45.14 -19.39 -39.15
N GLY A 194 -44.79 -20.52 -39.76
CA GLY A 194 -45.11 -20.81 -41.15
C GLY A 194 -46.62 -20.96 -41.35
N CYS A 195 -47.29 -19.86 -41.66
CA CYS A 195 -48.65 -19.86 -42.21
C CYS A 195 -48.68 -20.80 -43.43
N ARG A 196 -49.15 -22.04 -43.23
CA ARG A 196 -49.53 -22.95 -44.31
C ARG A 196 -50.77 -22.37 -45.00
N ASN A 197 -50.56 -21.57 -46.04
CA ASN A 197 -51.61 -21.33 -47.02
C ASN A 197 -51.80 -22.60 -47.84
N THR A 198 -52.67 -23.49 -47.36
CA THR A 198 -53.30 -24.50 -48.19
C THR A 198 -54.41 -23.83 -48.99
N SER A 199 -54.15 -23.50 -50.24
CA SER A 199 -55.20 -23.36 -51.25
C SER A 199 -54.78 -24.13 -52.50
N SER A 200 -54.95 -25.45 -52.42
CA SER A 200 -54.96 -26.30 -53.60
C SER A 200 -56.25 -26.09 -54.39
N SER A 201 -56.08 -25.87 -55.69
CA SER A 201 -56.96 -26.28 -56.79
C SER A 201 -58.39 -25.73 -56.84
N GLY A 202 -58.59 -24.87 -57.84
CA GLY A 202 -59.88 -24.56 -58.43
C GLY A 202 -59.70 -24.14 -59.88
N ASP A 203 -59.29 -25.08 -60.75
CA ASP A 203 -59.51 -24.96 -62.19
C ASP A 203 -61.01 -24.75 -62.43
N ARG A 204 -61.38 -23.64 -63.09
CA ARG A 204 -62.05 -23.65 -64.39
C ARG A 204 -62.72 -22.31 -64.76
N TYR A 205 -62.65 -22.06 -66.07
CA TYR A 205 -63.47 -21.16 -66.90
C TYR A 205 -63.18 -19.65 -66.86
N GLY A 206 -62.54 -19.20 -67.93
CA GLY A 206 -63.32 -18.46 -68.93
C GLY A 206 -62.95 -17.00 -69.14
N GLY A 207 -62.45 -16.70 -70.34
CA GLY A 207 -62.86 -15.49 -71.04
C GLY A 207 -61.82 -14.39 -71.14
N ARG A 208 -61.20 -14.34 -72.33
CA ARG A 208 -61.02 -13.16 -73.18
C ARG A 208 -60.67 -11.83 -72.48
N GLY A 209 -59.49 -11.32 -72.85
CA GLY A 209 -59.49 -10.02 -73.51
C GLY A 209 -58.36 -9.06 -73.16
N ILE A 210 -57.50 -8.85 -74.16
CA ILE A 210 -57.02 -7.54 -74.62
C ILE A 210 -56.00 -6.81 -73.70
N ASP A 211 -54.74 -6.95 -74.12
CA ASP A 211 -53.70 -5.93 -74.29
C ASP A 211 -54.09 -4.47 -73.96
N TRP A 212 -53.24 -3.75 -73.22
CA TRP A 212 -52.70 -2.44 -73.63
C TRP A 212 -51.60 -2.04 -72.64
N GLY A 213 -50.40 -1.85 -73.17
CA GLY A 213 -49.29 -1.27 -72.42
C GLY A 213 -49.34 0.26 -72.31
N ARG A 214 -48.32 0.76 -71.61
CA ARG A 214 -47.66 2.05 -71.80
C ARG A 214 -48.53 3.28 -71.52
N LEU A 215 -48.32 3.88 -70.34
CA LEU A 215 -47.63 5.17 -70.14
C LEU A 215 -47.38 5.38 -68.65
#